data_AF-A0A535L6A8-F1
#
_entry.id   AF-A0A535L6A8-F1
#
_cell.length_a   1.000
_cell.length_b   1.000
_cell.length_c   1.000
_cell.angle_alpha   90.00
_cell.angle_beta   90.00
_cell.angle_gamma   90.00
#
_symmetry.space_group_name_H-M   'P 1'
#
loop_
_entity.id
_entity.type
_entity.pdbx_description
1 polymer ?
#
loop_
_entity_poly.entity_id
_entity_poly.type
_entity_poly.pdbx_seq_one_letter_code
_entity_poly.pdbx_strand_id
1 'polypeptide(L)'
;MASGRHQRLAADELRPDHAVDPGTVRYRLEARLQRALHHPGQAMRRGYLKQQRSQGLTEFALIAPVLLLLTFGIIDFGRGLYFYITLQQAANEGARVAVRASYFIDPNGSTHQWPTDADVATAVQQHAVTENLANPCPNGPIPNNGNPVGSAQLPPSNSGWIFITDAVTPGGTGTPNGPRGGLGSLPAPGPGCNTITPAVGNEAIKVTLWFNFQPLTPLIQQAVGNRIIITAYAVYRAEYSN
;
A
#
# COMPACT_ATOMS: atom_id res chain seq x y z
N MET A 1 -55.83 27.48 -34.19
CA MET A 1 -57.09 26.92 -33.66
C MET A 1 -57.77 26.15 -34.79
N ALA A 2 -58.45 25.03 -34.45
CA ALA A 2 -59.09 23.99 -35.30
C ALA A 2 -58.23 22.71 -35.36
N SER A 3 -58.30 21.76 -34.41
CA SER A 3 -59.43 21.04 -33.78
C SER A 3 -60.17 20.10 -34.74
N GLY A 4 -59.61 18.88 -34.89
CA GLY A 4 -60.27 17.72 -35.47
C GLY A 4 -60.92 16.85 -34.39
N ARG A 5 -62.23 16.97 -34.28
CA ARG A 5 -63.23 16.05 -33.70
C ARG A 5 -63.31 14.77 -34.59
N HIS A 6 -63.76 13.55 -34.22
CA HIS A 6 -64.71 13.02 -33.24
C HIS A 6 -64.61 11.46 -33.17
N GLN A 7 -64.93 10.88 -31.99
CA GLN A 7 -65.74 9.66 -31.67
C GLN A 7 -65.35 8.26 -32.23
N ARG A 8 -64.99 7.26 -31.39
CA ARG A 8 -65.81 6.27 -30.58
C ARG A 8 -66.84 5.46 -31.41
N LEU A 9 -66.74 4.14 -31.64
CA LEU A 9 -66.79 2.90 -30.81
C LEU A 9 -68.20 2.23 -30.78
N ALA A 10 -68.20 0.89 -30.97
CA ALA A 10 -69.27 -0.12 -30.75
C ALA A 10 -70.33 -0.23 -31.87
N ALA A 11 -70.98 -1.36 -32.18
CA ALA A 11 -71.10 -2.72 -31.63
C ALA A 11 -71.44 -3.65 -32.83
N ASP A 12 -70.95 -4.89 -32.89
CA ASP A 12 -71.63 -6.14 -32.49
C ASP A 12 -72.82 -6.57 -33.38
N GLU A 13 -72.83 -7.87 -33.65
CA GLU A 13 -74.00 -8.75 -33.73
C GLU A 13 -74.39 -9.48 -35.05
N LEU A 14 -74.39 -10.81 -34.90
CA LEU A 14 -75.22 -11.89 -35.47
C LEU A 14 -74.92 -12.63 -36.80
N ARG A 15 -74.84 -13.97 -36.64
CA ARG A 15 -74.88 -15.10 -37.60
C ARG A 15 -76.30 -15.28 -38.20
N PRO A 16 -76.49 -15.98 -39.35
CA PRO A 16 -76.66 -17.45 -39.33
C PRO A 16 -76.21 -18.24 -40.58
N ASP A 17 -75.94 -19.52 -40.31
CA ASP A 17 -76.20 -20.79 -41.05
C ASP A 17 -76.32 -20.83 -42.58
N HIS A 18 -75.59 -21.78 -43.19
CA HIS A 18 -75.99 -22.75 -44.23
C HIS A 18 -74.76 -23.64 -44.54
N ALA A 19 -74.74 -24.92 -44.16
CA ALA A 19 -75.31 -26.10 -44.81
C ALA A 19 -74.23 -26.95 -45.54
N VAL A 20 -74.25 -28.23 -45.17
CA VAL A 20 -73.46 -29.42 -45.54
C VAL A 20 -73.54 -29.81 -47.03
N ASP A 21 -72.45 -30.33 -47.62
CA ASP A 21 -72.48 -31.58 -48.42
C ASP A 21 -71.07 -32.23 -48.59
N PRO A 22 -70.88 -33.54 -48.28
CA PRO A 22 -69.60 -34.24 -48.41
C PRO A 22 -69.56 -35.18 -49.63
N GLY A 23 -68.74 -34.86 -50.64
CA GLY A 23 -68.42 -35.76 -51.74
C GLY A 23 -67.11 -36.50 -51.51
N THR A 24 -67.19 -37.75 -51.05
CA THR A 24 -66.07 -38.70 -50.97
C THR A 24 -65.82 -39.36 -52.31
N VAL A 25 -64.64 -39.18 -52.91
CA VAL A 25 -64.11 -40.14 -53.89
C VAL A 25 -62.63 -40.38 -53.59
N ARG A 26 -62.36 -41.61 -53.15
CA ARG A 26 -61.05 -42.12 -52.77
C ARG A 26 -60.54 -43.09 -53.87
N TYR A 27 -59.31 -42.82 -54.31
CA TYR A 27 -58.24 -43.74 -54.72
C TYR A 27 -58.14 -44.26 -56.17
N ARG A 28 -57.06 -43.83 -56.82
CA ARG A 28 -56.18 -44.65 -57.68
C ARG A 28 -54.78 -44.01 -57.63
N LEU A 29 -53.89 -44.49 -56.75
CA LEU A 29 -52.79 -45.41 -57.04
C LEU A 29 -51.90 -44.96 -58.21
N GLU A 30 -50.79 -44.27 -57.91
CA GLU A 30 -49.51 -44.47 -58.64
C GLU A 30 -48.34 -44.25 -57.69
N ALA A 31 -47.61 -45.33 -57.44
CA ALA A 31 -46.26 -45.30 -56.92
C ALA A 31 -45.31 -45.37 -58.11
N ARG A 32 -44.42 -44.37 -58.28
CA ARG A 32 -42.99 -44.54 -58.59
C ARG A 32 -42.34 -43.21 -58.97
N LEU A 33 -41.20 -42.98 -58.31
CA LEU A 33 -39.99 -42.33 -58.84
C LEU A 33 -40.15 -40.95 -59.47
N GLN A 34 -39.68 -39.93 -58.76
CA GLN A 34 -38.56 -39.11 -59.25
C GLN A 34 -37.95 -38.27 -58.12
N ARG A 35 -36.65 -38.45 -57.91
CA ARG A 35 -35.79 -37.52 -57.19
C ARG A 35 -35.88 -36.17 -57.91
N ALA A 36 -36.47 -35.18 -57.25
CA ALA A 36 -36.48 -33.80 -57.72
C ALA A 36 -35.57 -32.95 -56.84
N LEU A 37 -34.37 -32.73 -57.36
CA LEU A 37 -33.67 -31.45 -57.43
C LEU A 37 -33.37 -30.69 -56.13
N HIS A 38 -32.10 -30.80 -55.73
CA HIS A 38 -31.32 -29.74 -55.11
C HIS A 38 -31.66 -28.35 -55.66
N HIS A 39 -32.16 -27.46 -54.80
CA HIS A 39 -32.05 -26.01 -54.99
C HIS A 39 -31.00 -25.48 -54.02
N PRO A 40 -29.86 -24.95 -54.50
CA PRO A 40 -28.97 -24.14 -53.69
C PRO A 40 -29.49 -22.70 -53.69
N GLY A 41 -29.37 -22.03 -52.56
CA GLY A 41 -29.38 -20.56 -52.53
C GLY A 41 -30.63 -19.93 -51.93
N GLN A 42 -30.71 -19.95 -50.62
CA GLN A 42 -31.03 -18.71 -49.90
C GLN A 42 -29.97 -18.50 -48.83
N ALA A 43 -29.03 -17.63 -49.18
CA ALA A 43 -27.93 -17.23 -48.35
C ALA A 43 -28.48 -16.67 -47.03
N MET A 44 -28.15 -17.37 -45.95
CA MET A 44 -28.22 -16.88 -44.59
C MET A 44 -27.28 -15.66 -44.47
N ARG A 45 -27.76 -14.46 -44.81
CA ARG A 45 -27.11 -13.21 -44.39
C ARG A 45 -27.53 -12.90 -42.95
N ARG A 46 -27.05 -13.73 -42.03
CA ARG A 46 -27.18 -13.51 -40.59
C ARG A 46 -25.86 -12.95 -40.07
N GLY A 47 -25.86 -11.66 -39.73
CA GLY A 47 -24.94 -11.05 -38.77
C GLY A 47 -23.58 -10.56 -39.30
N TYR A 48 -23.55 -9.39 -39.94
CA TYR A 48 -22.29 -8.63 -40.18
C TYR A 48 -22.36 -7.16 -39.74
N LEU A 49 -23.30 -6.79 -38.87
CA LEU A 49 -23.43 -5.41 -38.37
C LEU A 49 -23.08 -5.24 -36.88
N LYS A 50 -22.31 -6.17 -36.27
CA LYS A 50 -22.03 -6.11 -34.83
C LYS A 50 -20.57 -6.37 -34.41
N GLN A 51 -19.60 -6.08 -35.28
CA GLN A 51 -18.18 -6.35 -34.97
C GLN A 51 -17.37 -5.14 -34.50
N GLN A 52 -17.78 -3.90 -34.81
CA GLN A 52 -16.93 -2.74 -34.48
C GLN A 52 -17.01 -2.27 -33.02
N ARG A 53 -18.09 -2.56 -32.29
CA ARG A 53 -18.22 -2.13 -30.87
C ARG A 53 -17.39 -2.96 -29.89
N SER A 54 -16.84 -4.11 -30.29
CA SER A 54 -16.09 -5.01 -29.40
C SER A 54 -14.56 -4.91 -29.56
N GLN A 55 -14.07 -4.39 -30.69
CA GLN A 55 -12.63 -4.40 -31.00
C GLN A 55 -11.83 -3.48 -30.04
N GLY A 56 -12.32 -2.28 -29.76
CA GLY A 56 -11.66 -1.37 -28.82
C GLY A 56 -11.64 -1.91 -27.38
N LEU A 57 -12.65 -2.69 -26.99
CA LEU A 57 -12.69 -3.33 -25.66
C LEU A 57 -11.61 -4.41 -25.55
N THR A 58 -11.40 -5.20 -26.60
CA THR A 58 -10.37 -6.26 -26.62
C THR A 58 -8.95 -5.71 -26.67
N GLU A 59 -8.70 -4.62 -27.41
CA GLU A 59 -7.39 -3.96 -27.43
C GLU A 59 -7.05 -3.33 -26.07
N PHE A 60 -8.02 -2.67 -25.44
CA PHE A 60 -7.85 -2.15 -24.08
C PHE A 60 -7.61 -3.26 -23.06
N ALA A 61 -8.32 -4.39 -23.16
CA ALA A 61 -8.14 -5.53 -22.24
C ALA A 61 -6.73 -6.13 -22.30
N LEU A 62 -6.01 -6.01 -23.43
CA LEU A 62 -4.63 -6.47 -23.57
C LEU A 62 -3.60 -5.48 -23.02
N ILE A 63 -3.86 -4.17 -23.15
CA ILE A 63 -2.93 -3.12 -22.72
C ILE A 63 -3.12 -2.78 -21.22
N ALA A 64 -4.35 -2.85 -20.73
CA ALA A 64 -4.70 -2.50 -19.35
C ALA A 64 -3.86 -3.22 -18.29
N PRO A 65 -3.55 -4.54 -18.38
CA PRO A 65 -2.70 -5.21 -17.41
C PRO A 65 -1.31 -4.59 -17.31
N VAL A 66 -0.70 -4.23 -18.45
CA VAL A 66 0.65 -3.62 -18.48
C VAL A 66 0.61 -2.21 -17.87
N LEU A 67 -0.41 -1.41 -18.23
CA LEU A 67 -0.58 -0.08 -17.66
C LEU A 67 -0.83 -0.12 -16.15
N LEU A 68 -1.63 -1.08 -15.67
CA LEU A 68 -1.87 -1.26 -14.24
C LEU A 68 -0.59 -1.65 -13.52
N LEU A 69 0.19 -2.60 -14.05
CA LEU A 69 1.48 -2.98 -13.47
C LEU A 69 2.45 -1.79 -13.38
N LEU A 70 2.55 -1.00 -14.44
CA LEU A 70 3.38 0.20 -14.44
C LEU A 70 2.91 1.22 -13.40
N THR A 71 1.60 1.48 -13.35
CA THR A 71 1.02 2.46 -12.42
C THR A 71 1.23 2.04 -10.96
N PHE A 72 0.94 0.78 -10.64
CA PHE A 72 1.17 0.23 -9.31
C PHE A 72 2.65 0.19 -8.94
N GLY A 73 3.53 -0.12 -9.89
CA GLY A 73 4.99 -0.03 -9.73
C GLY A 73 5.44 1.36 -9.33
N ILE A 74 4.95 2.38 -10.03
CA ILE A 74 5.26 3.78 -9.72
C ILE A 74 4.72 4.18 -8.34
N ILE A 75 3.51 3.73 -7.96
CA ILE A 75 2.92 4.01 -6.64
C ILE A 75 3.78 3.41 -5.52
N ASP A 76 4.13 2.13 -5.62
CA ASP A 76 4.94 1.47 -4.58
C ASP A 76 6.36 2.06 -4.50
N PHE A 77 6.96 2.41 -5.64
CA PHE A 77 8.25 3.10 -5.69
C PHE A 77 8.17 4.48 -5.03
N GLY A 78 7.15 5.28 -5.36
CA GLY A 78 6.95 6.61 -4.78
C GLY A 78 6.74 6.55 -3.26
N ARG A 79 5.99 5.55 -2.77
CA ARG A 79 5.83 5.31 -1.33
C ARG A 79 7.15 4.93 -0.67
N GLY A 80 7.93 4.03 -1.27
CA GLY A 80 9.26 3.66 -0.75
C GLY A 80 10.19 4.86 -0.64
N LEU A 81 10.23 5.71 -1.67
CA LEU A 81 11.03 6.94 -1.67
C LEU A 81 10.56 7.95 -0.63
N TYR A 82 9.24 8.12 -0.48
CA TYR A 82 8.66 8.97 0.56
C TYR A 82 9.13 8.54 1.96
N PHE A 83 8.99 7.25 2.30
CA PHE A 83 9.45 6.73 3.58
C PHE A 83 10.95 6.92 3.79
N TYR A 84 11.77 6.69 2.76
CA TYR A 84 13.21 6.92 2.86
C TYR A 84 13.56 8.37 3.23
N ILE A 85 12.95 9.34 2.54
CA ILE A 85 13.20 10.76 2.80
C ILE A 85 12.70 11.14 4.19
N THR A 86 11.48 10.75 4.55
CA THR A 86 10.87 11.07 5.85
C THR A 86 11.69 10.50 7.00
N LEU A 87 12.11 9.22 6.91
CA LEU A 87 12.97 8.58 7.92
C LEU A 87 14.33 9.27 8.01
N GLN A 88 14.92 9.70 6.90
CA GLN A 88 16.19 10.41 6.95
C GLN A 88 16.06 11.77 7.64
N GLN A 89 14.99 12.52 7.39
CA GLN A 89 14.73 13.77 8.11
C GLN A 89 14.47 13.51 9.60
N ALA A 90 13.65 12.52 9.92
CA ALA A 90 13.34 12.12 11.29
C ALA A 90 14.59 11.69 12.07
N ALA A 91 15.50 10.93 11.44
CA ALA A 91 16.77 10.55 12.05
C ALA A 91 17.65 11.76 12.38
N ASN A 92 17.75 12.74 11.47
CA ASN A 92 18.49 13.99 11.70
C ASN A 92 17.90 14.80 12.85
N GLU A 93 16.57 14.92 12.88
CA GLU A 93 15.86 15.65 13.94
C GLU A 93 16.01 14.96 15.30
N GLY A 94 15.89 13.64 15.34
CA GLY A 94 16.19 12.83 16.52
C GLY A 94 17.62 13.02 17.00
N ALA A 95 18.61 12.97 16.09
CA ALA A 95 20.02 13.16 16.44
C ALA A 95 20.29 14.59 16.94
N ARG A 96 19.67 15.61 16.33
CA ARG A 96 19.77 17.01 16.78
C ARG A 96 19.22 17.19 18.20
N VAL A 97 18.07 16.59 18.51
CA VAL A 97 17.50 16.62 19.86
C VAL A 97 18.39 15.86 20.84
N ALA A 98 18.91 14.70 20.44
CA ALA A 98 19.76 13.89 21.29
C ALA A 98 20.97 14.67 21.80
N VAL A 99 21.59 15.51 20.99
CA VAL A 99 22.84 16.22 21.35
C VAL A 99 22.63 17.60 21.98
N ARG A 100 21.39 18.08 22.09
CA ARG A 100 21.10 19.46 22.51
C ARG A 100 21.62 19.72 23.92
N ALA A 101 22.38 20.81 24.08
CA ALA A 101 23.01 21.14 25.36
C ALA A 101 22.10 21.83 26.38
N SER A 102 22.52 21.62 27.62
CA SER A 102 22.37 22.39 28.85
C SER A 102 21.07 22.20 29.62
N TYR A 103 21.23 21.57 30.80
CA TYR A 103 20.41 21.90 31.94
C TYR A 103 20.76 23.31 32.42
N PHE A 104 19.78 24.20 32.40
CA PHE A 104 19.92 25.54 32.98
C PHE A 104 18.55 26.05 33.41
N ILE A 105 18.55 26.99 34.35
CA ILE A 105 17.35 27.74 34.75
C ILE A 105 17.40 29.07 34.00
N ASP A 106 16.36 29.37 33.22
CA ASP A 106 16.25 30.64 32.53
C ASP A 106 15.98 31.79 33.53
N PRO A 107 16.14 33.07 33.13
CA PRO A 107 15.83 34.21 34.02
C PRO A 107 14.36 34.27 34.48
N ASN A 108 13.45 33.52 33.86
CA ASN A 108 12.04 33.43 34.21
C ASN A 108 11.77 32.27 35.21
N GLY A 109 12.80 31.51 35.59
CA GLY A 109 12.70 30.36 36.50
C GLY A 109 12.31 29.05 35.82
N SER A 110 12.27 28.97 34.49
CA SER A 110 11.98 27.74 33.74
C SER A 110 13.21 26.84 33.70
N THR A 111 13.04 25.57 34.03
CA THR A 111 14.14 24.59 34.01
C THR A 111 14.22 23.88 32.67
N HIS A 112 15.32 24.08 31.94
CA HIS A 112 15.66 23.28 30.77
C HIS A 112 16.36 22.00 31.24
N GLN A 113 15.92 20.84 30.74
CA GLN A 113 16.51 19.54 31.08
C GLN A 113 17.41 19.03 29.96
N TRP A 114 18.34 18.14 30.32
CA TRP A 114 19.05 17.33 29.33
C TRP A 114 18.06 16.45 28.55
N PRO A 115 18.29 16.24 27.25
CA PRO A 115 17.43 15.38 26.45
C PRO A 115 17.46 13.94 26.99
N THR A 116 16.34 13.24 26.83
CA THR A 116 16.14 11.81 27.15
C THR A 116 15.86 11.02 25.87
N ASP A 117 15.85 9.69 25.96
CA ASP A 117 15.43 8.83 24.85
C ASP A 117 13.97 9.09 24.42
N ALA A 118 13.12 9.50 25.36
CA ALA A 118 11.73 9.86 25.07
C ALA A 118 11.64 11.13 24.23
N ASP A 119 12.50 12.12 24.47
CA ASP A 119 12.57 13.35 23.67
C ASP A 119 13.02 13.05 22.25
N VAL A 120 14.03 12.18 22.10
CA VAL A 120 14.52 11.71 20.80
C VAL A 120 13.42 10.95 20.06
N ALA A 121 12.76 9.99 20.72
CA ALA A 121 11.67 9.22 20.13
C ALA A 121 10.51 10.11 19.70
N THR A 122 10.14 11.10 20.52
CA THR A 122 9.10 12.08 20.20
C THR A 122 9.51 12.89 18.97
N ALA A 123 10.74 13.41 18.92
CA ALA A 123 11.22 14.20 17.79
C ALA A 123 11.21 13.40 16.48
N VAL A 124 11.62 12.12 16.52
CA VAL A 124 11.56 11.21 15.38
C VAL A 124 10.10 10.99 14.96
N GLN A 125 9.21 10.67 15.89
CA GLN A 125 7.80 10.36 15.60
C GLN A 125 7.02 11.58 15.09
N GLN A 126 7.36 12.80 15.51
CA GLN A 126 6.74 14.03 14.97
C GLN A 126 7.13 14.31 13.51
N HIS A 127 8.28 13.79 13.06
CA HIS A 127 8.70 13.91 11.65
C HIS A 127 8.29 12.71 10.81
N ALA A 128 8.12 11.54 11.42
CA ALA A 128 7.68 10.29 10.80
C ALA A 128 6.31 9.85 11.34
N VAL A 129 5.30 10.72 11.20
CA VAL A 129 3.96 10.53 11.79
C VAL A 129 3.14 9.40 11.16
N THR A 130 3.47 9.02 9.92
CA THR A 130 2.77 7.95 9.18
C THR A 130 3.37 6.59 9.46
N GLU A 131 4.52 6.56 10.10
CA GLU A 131 5.34 5.40 10.39
C GLU A 131 5.07 4.97 11.82
N ASN A 132 4.56 3.76 12.00
CA ASN A 132 4.44 3.20 13.35
C ASN A 132 5.83 2.81 13.85
N LEU A 133 6.46 3.68 14.62
CA LEU A 133 7.77 3.45 15.21
C LEU A 133 7.63 2.98 16.65
N ALA A 134 7.64 1.66 16.85
CA ALA A 134 7.46 1.00 18.15
C ALA A 134 8.79 0.41 18.63
N ASN A 135 9.21 0.73 19.85
CA ASN A 135 10.59 0.48 20.27
C ASN A 135 10.72 -0.65 21.31
N PRO A 136 11.31 -1.80 20.97
CA PRO A 136 11.61 -2.82 21.97
C PRO A 136 12.86 -2.48 22.81
N CYS A 137 13.88 -1.86 22.21
CA CYS A 137 15.18 -1.58 22.83
C CYS A 137 15.85 -0.33 22.23
N PRO A 138 15.53 0.90 22.70
CA PRO A 138 16.10 2.12 22.14
C PRO A 138 17.63 2.11 22.14
N ASN A 139 18.25 1.67 23.22
CA ASN A 139 19.70 1.74 23.39
C ASN A 139 20.45 0.50 22.90
N GLY A 140 19.78 -0.31 22.07
CA GLY A 140 20.29 -1.55 21.49
C GLY A 140 20.09 -2.79 22.39
N PRO A 141 20.66 -3.94 21.98
CA PRO A 141 21.56 -4.10 20.85
C PRO A 141 20.80 -4.01 19.52
N ILE A 142 21.41 -3.42 18.50
CA ILE A 142 20.83 -3.45 17.15
C ILE A 142 21.04 -4.86 16.59
N PRO A 143 19.98 -5.57 16.17
CA PRO A 143 20.10 -6.94 15.70
C PRO A 143 21.10 -7.10 14.57
N ASN A 144 21.71 -8.29 14.49
CA ASN A 144 22.65 -8.67 13.42
C ASN A 144 23.73 -7.61 13.15
N ASN A 145 24.30 -7.04 14.21
CA ASN A 145 25.34 -6.01 14.16
C ASN A 145 24.96 -4.78 13.31
N GLY A 146 23.69 -4.37 13.32
CA GLY A 146 23.24 -3.24 12.51
C GLY A 146 23.05 -3.55 11.03
N ASN A 147 23.14 -4.82 10.61
CA ASN A 147 22.79 -5.24 9.26
C ASN A 147 21.36 -5.82 9.21
N PRO A 148 20.39 -5.17 8.57
CA PRO A 148 19.03 -5.71 8.47
C PRO A 148 18.94 -6.94 7.56
N VAL A 149 19.87 -7.12 6.61
CA VAL A 149 19.83 -8.25 5.66
C VAL A 149 20.18 -9.54 6.38
N GLY A 150 19.24 -10.49 6.39
CA GLY A 150 19.39 -11.77 7.07
C GLY A 150 19.19 -11.72 8.58
N SER A 151 18.78 -10.58 9.14
CA SER A 151 18.47 -10.48 10.58
C SER A 151 17.28 -11.38 10.96
N ALA A 152 17.43 -12.14 12.04
CA ALA A 152 16.35 -12.94 12.62
C ALA A 152 15.27 -12.06 13.29
N GLN A 153 15.63 -10.84 13.70
CA GLN A 153 14.74 -9.89 14.35
C GLN A 153 14.61 -8.65 13.47
N LEU A 154 13.39 -8.37 13.03
CA LEU A 154 13.04 -7.23 12.20
C LEU A 154 11.73 -6.61 12.70
N PRO A 155 11.50 -5.30 12.45
CA PRO A 155 10.22 -4.69 12.72
C PRO A 155 9.07 -5.44 12.00
N PRO A 156 7.87 -5.52 12.60
CA PRO A 156 6.68 -5.97 11.88
C PRO A 156 6.42 -5.20 10.58
N SER A 157 5.64 -5.76 9.66
CA SER A 157 5.32 -5.11 8.38
C SER A 157 4.71 -3.71 8.58
N ASN A 158 5.17 -2.74 7.79
CA ASN A 158 4.81 -1.32 7.84
C ASN A 158 5.01 -0.68 9.22
N SER A 159 6.01 -1.14 9.97
CA SER A 159 6.43 -0.54 11.23
C SER A 159 7.94 -0.42 11.27
N GLY A 160 8.45 0.35 12.24
CA GLY A 160 9.88 0.55 12.40
C GLY A 160 10.34 0.64 13.84
N TRP A 161 11.65 0.57 14.01
CA TRP A 161 12.35 0.65 15.28
C TRP A 161 13.28 1.85 15.30
N ILE A 162 13.41 2.46 16.48
CA ILE A 162 14.30 3.60 16.74
C ILE A 162 15.43 3.11 17.62
N PHE A 163 16.66 3.26 17.16
CA PHE A 163 17.85 2.96 17.94
C PHE A 163 18.63 4.25 18.21
N ILE A 164 19.03 4.44 19.45
CA ILE A 164 19.86 5.53 19.94
C ILE A 164 21.11 4.87 20.51
N THR A 165 22.23 4.99 19.82
CA THR A 165 23.43 4.19 20.11
C THR A 165 24.70 5.02 19.89
N ASP A 166 25.87 4.45 20.15
CA ASP A 166 27.12 5.06 19.72
C ASP A 166 27.25 5.03 18.19
N ALA A 167 28.12 5.92 17.68
CA ALA A 167 28.48 5.96 16.28
C ALA A 167 29.67 5.06 15.92
N VAL A 168 30.31 4.42 16.91
CA VAL A 168 31.57 3.69 16.73
C VAL A 168 31.31 2.30 16.18
N THR A 169 30.27 1.65 16.69
CA THR A 169 29.93 0.27 16.37
C THR A 169 28.64 0.21 15.53
N PRO A 170 28.60 -0.59 14.46
CA PRO A 170 27.39 -0.77 13.65
C PRO A 170 26.20 -1.28 14.46
N GLY A 171 26.41 -2.26 15.35
CA GLY A 171 25.39 -2.86 16.22
C GLY A 171 25.05 -2.07 17.48
N GLY A 172 25.77 -0.98 17.75
CA GLY A 172 25.72 -0.27 19.02
C GLY A 172 26.41 -1.00 20.17
N THR A 173 26.61 -0.25 21.26
CA THR A 173 27.21 -0.57 22.56
C THR A 173 28.73 -0.60 22.70
N GLY A 174 29.40 0.45 22.25
CA GLY A 174 30.70 0.83 22.85
C GLY A 174 30.61 1.76 24.06
N THR A 175 29.52 2.51 24.17
CA THR A 175 29.28 3.66 25.06
C THR A 175 29.91 4.97 24.58
N PRO A 176 29.18 6.10 24.69
CA PRO A 176 27.79 6.21 25.18
C PRO A 176 26.73 5.75 24.16
N ASN A 177 25.58 5.30 24.64
CA ASN A 177 24.45 4.83 23.82
C ASN A 177 23.13 5.54 24.17
N GLY A 178 23.19 6.75 24.72
CA GLY A 178 22.00 7.54 25.02
C GLY A 178 22.32 9.01 25.31
N PRO A 179 21.31 9.89 25.28
CA PRO A 179 21.44 11.28 25.68
C PRO A 179 21.72 11.44 27.18
N ARG A 180 22.27 12.58 27.61
CA ARG A 180 22.67 12.82 29.02
C ARG A 180 21.53 12.71 30.03
N GLY A 181 20.30 13.08 29.64
CA GLY A 181 19.12 13.01 30.51
C GLY A 181 18.65 11.58 30.77
N GLY A 182 19.18 10.58 30.05
CA GLY A 182 18.87 9.16 30.27
C GLY A 182 19.47 8.56 31.54
N LEU A 183 20.18 9.33 32.37
CA LEU A 183 20.70 8.89 33.67
C LEU A 183 19.55 8.37 34.55
N GLY A 184 19.48 7.05 34.75
CA GLY A 184 18.53 6.42 35.68
C GLY A 184 17.06 6.43 35.22
N SER A 185 16.76 6.82 33.97
CA SER A 185 15.39 6.81 33.45
C SER A 185 14.97 5.40 33.02
N LEU A 186 14.15 4.79 33.88
CA LEU A 186 13.31 3.63 33.60
C LEU A 186 12.29 3.94 32.46
N PRO A 187 11.79 2.94 31.71
CA PRO A 187 11.78 1.53 32.04
C PRO A 187 13.17 0.89 31.92
N ALA A 188 13.44 -0.09 32.78
CA ALA A 188 14.54 -1.00 32.56
C ALA A 188 14.38 -1.52 31.12
N PRO A 189 15.44 -1.48 30.31
CA PRO A 189 15.40 -2.03 28.97
C PRO A 189 14.77 -3.44 29.06
N GLY A 190 13.79 -3.76 28.22
CA GLY A 190 13.11 -5.06 28.25
C GLY A 190 14.12 -6.23 28.18
N PRO A 191 13.71 -7.48 28.45
CA PRO A 191 14.62 -8.61 28.42
C PRO A 191 15.46 -8.64 27.12
N GLY A 192 16.79 -8.56 27.26
CA GLY A 192 17.73 -8.55 26.12
C GLY A 192 18.14 -7.18 25.59
N CYS A 193 17.66 -6.08 26.17
CA CYS A 193 18.07 -4.74 25.81
C CYS A 193 19.25 -4.22 26.66
N ASN A 194 20.04 -3.30 26.10
CA ASN A 194 21.23 -2.76 26.73
C ASN A 194 20.92 -1.65 27.74
N THR A 195 21.68 -1.60 28.84
CA THR A 195 21.61 -0.50 29.82
C THR A 195 22.02 0.83 29.18
N ILE A 196 21.34 1.90 29.59
CA ILE A 196 21.66 3.27 29.15
C ILE A 196 23.00 3.68 29.76
N THR A 197 23.95 4.01 28.90
CA THR A 197 25.21 4.70 29.21
C THR A 197 25.16 6.08 28.55
N PRO A 198 24.82 7.13 29.31
CA PRO A 198 24.56 8.45 28.76
C PRO A 198 25.85 9.13 28.30
N ALA A 199 25.74 9.90 27.21
CA ALA A 199 26.84 10.68 26.68
C ALA A 199 27.24 11.82 27.62
N VAL A 200 28.55 12.05 27.74
CA VAL A 200 29.17 13.11 28.53
C VAL A 200 30.14 13.92 27.68
N GLY A 201 30.12 15.25 27.86
CA GLY A 201 30.95 16.14 27.06
C GLY A 201 30.60 16.08 25.56
N ASN A 202 31.60 15.73 24.74
CA ASN A 202 31.57 15.85 23.27
C ASN A 202 31.44 14.51 22.52
N GLU A 203 30.80 13.54 23.15
CA GLU A 203 30.62 12.19 22.59
C GLU A 203 29.56 12.16 21.48
N ALA A 204 29.71 11.23 20.53
CA ALA A 204 28.81 11.10 19.40
C ALA A 204 27.61 10.21 19.72
N ILE A 205 26.41 10.65 19.34
CA ILE A 205 25.17 9.87 19.42
C ILE A 205 24.70 9.60 17.99
N LYS A 206 24.40 8.34 17.70
CA LYS A 206 23.82 7.85 16.45
C LYS A 206 22.36 7.49 16.65
N VAL A 207 21.47 8.14 15.92
CA VAL A 207 20.06 7.74 15.81
C VAL A 207 19.90 6.95 14.53
N THR A 208 19.44 5.70 14.64
CA THR A 208 19.23 4.76 13.53
C THR A 208 17.78 4.32 13.49
N LEU A 209 17.16 4.39 12.32
CA LEU A 209 15.79 3.98 12.07
C LEU A 209 15.79 2.80 11.12
N TRP A 210 15.08 1.73 11.50
CA TRP A 210 14.77 0.60 10.62
C TRP A 210 13.28 0.57 10.38
N PHE A 211 12.85 0.58 9.12
CA PHE A 211 11.43 0.50 8.77
C PHE A 211 11.20 -0.65 7.80
N ASN A 212 10.29 -1.57 8.14
CA ASN A 212 9.95 -2.70 7.31
C ASN A 212 8.83 -2.32 6.34
N PHE A 213 9.21 -1.85 5.16
CA PHE A 213 8.29 -1.45 4.10
C PHE A 213 7.68 -2.67 3.40
N GLN A 214 6.34 -2.71 3.37
CA GLN A 214 5.59 -3.67 2.58
C GLN A 214 5.00 -2.98 1.34
N PRO A 215 5.39 -3.40 0.12
CA PRO A 215 4.71 -2.95 -1.10
C PRO A 215 3.21 -3.29 -1.03
N LEU A 216 2.34 -2.44 -1.59
CA LEU A 216 0.91 -2.75 -1.66
C LEU A 216 0.62 -3.86 -2.66
N THR A 217 1.46 -4.00 -3.69
CA THR A 217 1.18 -4.90 -4.80
C THR A 217 1.84 -6.27 -4.61
N PRO A 218 1.07 -7.37 -4.63
CA PRO A 218 1.61 -8.72 -4.43
C PRO A 218 2.68 -9.11 -5.45
N LEU A 219 2.61 -8.57 -6.67
CA LEU A 219 3.55 -8.89 -7.74
C LEU A 219 4.95 -8.35 -7.44
N ILE A 220 5.04 -7.15 -6.85
CA ILE A 220 6.31 -6.59 -6.37
C ILE A 220 6.79 -7.39 -5.16
N GLN A 221 5.90 -7.74 -4.23
CA GLN A 221 6.26 -8.60 -3.08
C GLN A 221 6.87 -9.95 -3.50
N GLN A 222 6.38 -10.55 -4.59
CA GLN A 222 6.96 -11.78 -5.15
C GLN A 222 8.34 -11.56 -5.78
N ALA A 223 8.57 -10.41 -6.40
CA ALA A 223 9.82 -10.11 -7.10
C ALA A 223 10.96 -9.68 -6.16
N VAL A 224 10.66 -8.83 -5.17
CA VAL A 224 11.67 -8.27 -4.25
C VAL A 224 11.59 -8.84 -2.83
N GLY A 225 10.63 -9.72 -2.56
CA GLY A 225 10.40 -10.33 -1.26
C GLY A 225 9.41 -9.56 -0.38
N ASN A 226 9.00 -10.20 0.71
CA ASN A 226 7.99 -9.69 1.65
C ASN A 226 8.58 -8.77 2.75
N ARG A 227 9.85 -8.41 2.69
CA ARG A 227 10.54 -7.69 3.79
C ARG A 227 11.61 -6.76 3.24
N ILE A 228 11.24 -5.53 2.95
CA ILE A 228 12.19 -4.49 2.48
C ILE A 228 12.49 -3.59 3.67
N ILE A 229 13.73 -3.62 4.17
CA ILE A 229 14.11 -2.77 5.29
C ILE A 229 14.72 -1.48 4.76
N ILE A 230 14.01 -0.38 4.96
CA ILE A 230 14.53 0.96 4.74
C ILE A 230 15.31 1.35 5.99
N THR A 231 16.57 1.73 5.81
CA THR A 231 17.43 2.19 6.90
C THR A 231 17.77 3.66 6.71
N ALA A 232 17.70 4.42 7.80
CA ALA A 232 18.14 5.80 7.85
C ALA A 232 18.90 6.02 9.15
N TYR A 233 19.92 6.87 9.13
CA TYR A 233 20.63 7.22 10.35
C TYR A 233 21.19 8.63 10.29
N ALA A 234 21.46 9.19 11.47
CA ALA A 234 22.20 10.43 11.62
C ALA A 234 23.12 10.33 12.85
N VAL A 235 24.29 10.96 12.75
CA VAL A 235 25.30 10.99 13.82
C VAL A 235 25.63 12.43 14.14
N TYR A 236 25.39 12.83 15.38
CA TYR A 236 25.69 14.16 15.88
C TYR A 236 26.59 14.04 17.11
N ARG A 237 27.37 15.08 17.42
CA ARG A 237 28.18 15.14 18.63
C ARG A 237 27.49 16.00 19.68
N ALA A 238 27.41 15.49 20.90
CA ALA A 238 26.98 16.22 22.06
C ALA A 238 27.88 17.43 22.32
N GLU A 239 27.33 18.44 22.97
CA GLU A 239 28.06 19.61 23.50
C GLU A 239 27.64 19.81 24.97
N TYR A 240 27.60 18.72 25.73
CA TYR A 240 27.13 18.77 27.11
C TYR A 240 28.17 19.42 28.01
N SER A 241 27.77 20.45 28.77
CA SER A 241 28.61 21.01 29.83
C SER A 241 28.90 19.93 30.88
N ASN A 242 30.16 19.83 31.29
CA ASN A 242 30.58 18.93 32.37
C ASN A 242 29.99 19.36 33.71
#